data_AF-A0A8T0G0K8-F1
#
_entry.id   AF-A0A8T0G0K8-F1
#
_cell.length_a   1.000
_cell.length_b   1.000
_cell.length_c   1.000
_cell.angle_alpha   90.00
_cell.angle_beta   90.00
_cell.angle_gamma   90.00
#
_symmetry.space_group_name_H-M   'P 1'
#
loop_
_entity.id
_entity.type
_entity.pdbx_description
1 polymer ?
#
loop_
_entity_poly.entity_id
_entity_poly.type
_entity_poly.pdbx_seq_one_letter_code
_entity_poly.pdbx_strand_id
1 'polypeptide(L)'
;MQKYLYCLLFAALFTVGEFSSNERKINCIDSKLKADIGNEGYTQCHSRNQALPIPKIKQCVTDWLKSKNIVITANNGQMTVDATAFATKANELREKPTGRAMEACKNRENNDRMYQEAARATQCIFEEVRKTCR
;
A
#
# COMPACT_ATOMS: atom_id res chain seq x y z
N MET A 1 4.78 -8.01 -27.84
CA MET A 1 3.44 -8.20 -27.23
C MET A 1 3.57 -9.25 -26.14
N GLN A 2 3.82 -8.84 -24.89
CA GLN A 2 4.16 -9.75 -23.81
C GLN A 2 3.89 -9.02 -22.49
N LYS A 3 2.94 -9.52 -21.67
CA LYS A 3 2.79 -9.27 -20.21
C LYS A 3 1.43 -9.71 -19.63
N TYR A 4 0.85 -10.83 -20.07
CA TYR A 4 -0.30 -11.44 -19.38
C TYR A 4 -0.11 -12.94 -19.23
N LEU A 5 0.88 -13.33 -18.44
CA LEU A 5 1.07 -14.71 -18.03
C LEU A 5 1.65 -14.72 -16.63
N TYR A 6 0.80 -14.56 -15.61
CA TYR A 6 1.00 -15.03 -14.23
C TYR A 6 -0.32 -14.80 -13.47
N CYS A 7 -1.28 -15.69 -13.67
CA CYS A 7 -2.55 -15.71 -12.93
C CYS A 7 -3.01 -17.13 -12.62
N LEU A 8 -2.08 -18.01 -12.26
CA LEU A 8 -2.42 -19.34 -11.77
C LEU A 8 -1.54 -19.70 -10.57
N LEU A 9 -2.19 -20.31 -9.59
CA LEU A 9 -1.68 -20.95 -8.37
C LEU A 9 -1.58 -20.02 -7.17
N PHE A 10 -2.68 -19.93 -6.42
CA PHE A 10 -2.72 -20.33 -5.01
C PHE A 10 -4.19 -20.58 -4.61
N ALA A 11 -4.66 -21.80 -4.89
CA ALA A 11 -5.83 -22.35 -4.23
C ALA A 11 -5.36 -22.91 -2.88
N ALA A 12 -5.76 -22.27 -1.78
CA ALA A 12 -5.67 -22.86 -0.45
C ALA A 12 -6.86 -22.37 0.40
N LEU A 13 -7.82 -23.29 0.55
CA LEU A 13 -8.71 -23.50 1.69
C LEU A 13 -8.99 -22.26 2.57
N PHE A 14 -10.13 -21.63 2.33
CA PHE A 14 -10.72 -20.72 3.31
C PHE A 14 -11.94 -21.38 3.95
N THR A 15 -11.83 -21.62 5.25
CA THR A 15 -12.95 -21.97 6.11
C THR A 15 -13.97 -20.84 6.13
N VAL A 16 -15.22 -21.17 5.81
CA VAL A 16 -16.39 -20.28 5.86
C VAL A 16 -16.71 -19.89 7.30
N GLY A 17 -16.09 -18.81 7.78
CA GLY A 17 -16.34 -18.27 9.13
C GLY A 17 -15.91 -16.83 9.36
N GLU A 18 -14.95 -16.29 8.59
CA GLU A 18 -14.36 -14.95 8.86
C GLU A 18 -14.50 -13.93 7.71
N PHE A 19 -15.07 -14.32 6.58
CA PHE A 19 -15.09 -13.51 5.36
C PHE A 19 -15.77 -12.13 5.49
N SER A 20 -16.89 -12.04 6.22
CA SER A 20 -17.69 -10.79 6.23
C SER A 20 -17.10 -9.66 7.08
N SER A 21 -16.24 -9.98 8.05
CA SER A 21 -15.53 -8.96 8.84
C SER A 21 -14.32 -8.43 8.08
N ASN A 22 -13.69 -9.29 7.28
CA ASN A 22 -12.51 -8.95 6.51
C ASN A 22 -12.85 -8.03 5.33
N GLU A 23 -13.98 -8.26 4.64
CA GLU A 23 -14.43 -7.39 3.55
C GLU A 23 -14.70 -5.95 4.00
N ARG A 24 -15.36 -5.75 5.15
CA ARG A 24 -15.60 -4.41 5.70
C ARG A 24 -14.31 -3.66 6.01
N LYS A 25 -13.32 -4.35 6.60
CA LYS A 25 -12.00 -3.77 6.88
C LYS A 25 -11.24 -3.43 5.61
N ILE A 26 -11.25 -4.32 4.62
CA ILE A 26 -10.62 -4.09 3.31
C ILE A 26 -11.25 -2.88 2.60
N ASN A 27 -12.58 -2.80 2.58
CA ASN A 27 -13.31 -1.68 1.99
C ASN A 27 -13.02 -0.35 2.73
N CYS A 28 -12.91 -0.39 4.06
CA CYS A 28 -12.51 0.78 4.84
C CYS A 28 -11.09 1.25 4.49
N ILE A 29 -10.13 0.32 4.37
CA ILE A 29 -8.75 0.65 3.99
C ILE A 29 -8.72 1.27 2.59
N ASP A 30 -9.35 0.62 1.62
CA ASP A 30 -9.41 1.09 0.24
C ASP A 30 -10.06 2.47 0.15
N SER A 31 -11.17 2.67 0.86
CA SER A 31 -11.86 3.97 0.91
C SER A 31 -10.98 5.07 1.49
N LYS A 32 -10.19 4.79 2.54
CA LYS A 32 -9.27 5.79 3.13
C LYS A 32 -8.14 6.13 2.18
N LEU A 33 -7.50 5.13 1.58
CA LEU A 33 -6.45 5.33 0.59
C LEU A 33 -6.98 6.10 -0.62
N LYS A 34 -8.17 5.77 -1.10
CA LYS A 34 -8.82 6.49 -2.20
C LYS A 34 -9.14 7.95 -1.83
N ALA A 35 -9.64 8.21 -0.63
CA ALA A 35 -9.87 9.58 -0.17
C ALA A 35 -8.57 10.38 -0.06
N ASP A 36 -7.50 9.73 0.41
CA ASP A 36 -6.25 10.41 0.72
C ASP A 36 -5.37 10.66 -0.51
N ILE A 37 -5.20 9.61 -1.33
CA ILE A 37 -4.22 9.52 -2.43
C ILE A 37 -4.86 9.07 -3.75
N GLY A 38 -6.20 8.96 -3.82
CA GLY A 38 -6.93 8.50 -5.00
C GLY A 38 -6.67 9.33 -6.26
N ASN A 39 -6.69 10.66 -6.12
CA ASN A 39 -6.40 11.61 -7.20
C ASN A 39 -4.91 11.71 -7.53
N GLU A 40 -4.05 11.12 -6.69
CA GLU A 40 -2.60 11.18 -6.81
C GLU A 40 -2.01 9.95 -7.52
N GLY A 41 -2.86 9.02 -7.99
CA GLY A 41 -2.47 7.84 -8.75
C GLY A 41 -3.03 6.51 -8.22
N TYR A 42 -3.49 6.46 -6.96
CA TYR A 42 -3.99 5.22 -6.35
C TYR A 42 -5.18 4.62 -7.11
N THR A 43 -6.15 5.44 -7.54
CA THR A 43 -7.34 4.96 -8.26
C THR A 43 -7.02 4.45 -9.68
N GLN A 44 -5.87 4.84 -10.25
CA GLN A 44 -5.46 4.41 -11.59
C GLN A 44 -4.96 2.95 -11.61
N CYS A 45 -4.72 2.37 -10.43
CA CYS A 45 -4.13 1.04 -10.29
C CYS A 45 -5.16 -0.11 -10.37
N HIS A 46 -6.47 0.15 -10.40
CA HIS A 46 -7.49 -0.90 -10.46
C HIS A 46 -8.61 -0.67 -11.49
N SER A 47 -9.13 -1.77 -12.06
CA SER A 47 -10.33 -1.76 -12.92
C SER A 47 -11.58 -1.55 -12.05
N ARG A 48 -12.59 -0.85 -12.57
CA ARG A 48 -13.77 -0.44 -11.79
C ARG A 48 -14.65 -1.64 -11.39
N ASN A 49 -15.22 -1.56 -10.18
CA ASN A 49 -16.32 -2.38 -9.64
C ASN A 49 -16.03 -3.77 -9.01
N GLN A 50 -14.82 -4.04 -8.52
CA GLN A 50 -14.57 -5.22 -7.67
C GLN A 50 -13.84 -4.87 -6.37
N ALA A 51 -14.16 -5.62 -5.29
CA ALA A 51 -13.44 -5.54 -4.04
C ALA A 51 -11.96 -5.89 -4.28
N LEU A 52 -11.04 -5.03 -3.82
CA LEU A 52 -9.63 -5.22 -4.08
C LEU A 52 -9.04 -6.20 -3.07
N PRO A 53 -8.37 -7.28 -3.52
CA PRO A 53 -7.64 -8.15 -2.61
C PRO A 53 -6.45 -7.38 -2.01
N ILE A 54 -6.08 -7.70 -0.77
CA ILE A 54 -5.00 -7.03 -0.03
C ILE A 54 -3.69 -6.87 -0.84
N PRO A 55 -3.20 -7.89 -1.58
CA PRO A 55 -2.00 -7.72 -2.42
C PRO A 55 -2.14 -6.62 -3.46
N LYS A 56 -3.33 -6.43 -4.03
CA LYS A 56 -3.59 -5.38 -5.02
C LYS A 56 -3.60 -4.00 -4.38
N ILE A 57 -4.19 -3.84 -3.21
CA ILE A 57 -4.14 -2.58 -2.44
C ILE A 57 -2.69 -2.18 -2.17
N LYS A 58 -1.87 -3.12 -1.67
CA LYS A 58 -0.45 -2.89 -1.42
C LYS A 58 0.28 -2.49 -2.69
N GLN A 59 0.07 -3.21 -3.79
CA GLN A 59 0.63 -2.84 -5.09
C GLN A 59 0.26 -1.40 -5.49
N CYS A 60 -1.00 -0.99 -5.31
CA CYS A 60 -1.45 0.36 -5.66
C CYS A 60 -0.82 1.44 -4.79
N VAL A 61 -0.58 1.17 -3.51
CA VAL A 61 0.22 2.05 -2.65
C VAL A 61 1.66 2.13 -3.14
N THR A 62 2.29 1.00 -3.49
CA THR A 62 3.66 0.99 -4.03
C THR A 62 3.76 1.77 -5.34
N ASP A 63 2.80 1.61 -6.25
CA ASP A 63 2.78 2.30 -7.53
C ASP A 63 2.50 3.80 -7.36
N TRP A 64 1.68 4.19 -6.38
CA TRP A 64 1.55 5.59 -5.97
C TRP A 64 2.87 6.15 -5.40
N LEU A 65 3.57 5.42 -4.54
CA LEU A 65 4.89 5.86 -4.04
C LEU A 65 5.91 6.03 -5.17
N LYS A 66 5.89 5.16 -6.19
CA LYS A 66 6.70 5.32 -7.40
C LYS A 66 6.34 6.59 -8.16
N SER A 67 5.05 6.88 -8.36
CA SER A 67 4.62 8.08 -9.10
C SER A 67 5.02 9.38 -8.40
N LYS A 68 5.32 9.32 -7.10
CA LYS A 68 5.88 10.42 -6.29
C LYS A 68 7.40 10.40 -6.15
N ASN A 69 8.09 9.54 -6.89
CA ASN A 69 9.53 9.33 -6.79
C ASN A 69 10.02 8.96 -5.38
N ILE A 70 9.13 8.42 -4.55
CA ILE A 70 9.47 7.95 -3.20
C ILE A 70 10.07 6.55 -3.28
N VAL A 71 9.53 5.70 -4.17
CA VAL A 71 10.09 4.38 -4.44
C VAL A 71 11.00 4.44 -5.66
N ILE A 72 12.26 4.05 -5.47
CA ILE A 72 13.29 4.02 -6.50
C ILE A 72 13.47 2.57 -6.94
N THR A 73 13.45 2.32 -8.25
CA THR A 73 13.68 0.98 -8.82
C THR A 73 15.05 0.96 -9.49
N ALA A 74 15.99 0.20 -8.93
CA ALA A 74 17.30 -0.02 -9.53
C ALA A 74 17.22 -0.93 -10.76
N ASN A 75 18.27 -0.95 -11.57
CA ASN A 75 18.33 -1.75 -12.82
C ASN A 75 18.16 -3.26 -12.59
N ASN A 76 18.53 -3.76 -11.40
CA ASN A 76 18.33 -5.16 -11.00
C ASN A 76 16.89 -5.45 -10.51
N GLY A 77 15.98 -4.48 -10.60
CA GLY A 77 14.61 -4.59 -10.12
C GLY A 77 14.44 -4.41 -8.60
N GLN A 78 15.52 -4.15 -7.86
CA GLN A 78 15.43 -3.84 -6.44
C GLN A 78 14.70 -2.52 -6.24
N MET A 79 13.72 -2.52 -5.35
CA MET A 79 12.90 -1.35 -5.04
C MET A 79 13.18 -0.87 -3.62
N THR A 80 13.77 0.32 -3.51
CA THR A 80 14.07 1.00 -2.24
C THR A 80 13.18 2.22 -2.06
N VAL A 81 13.20 2.81 -0.87
CA VAL A 81 12.45 4.03 -0.55
C VAL A 81 13.44 5.14 -0.19
N ASP A 82 13.26 6.30 -0.80
CA ASP A 82 13.92 7.54 -0.38
C ASP A 82 13.29 8.01 0.93
N ALA A 83 14.05 7.96 2.02
CA ALA A 83 13.59 8.31 3.36
C ALA A 83 13.17 9.79 3.48
N THR A 84 13.86 10.70 2.77
CA THR A 84 13.55 12.14 2.79
C THR A 84 12.26 12.41 2.04
N ALA A 85 12.11 11.85 0.83
CA ALA A 85 10.87 12.00 0.05
C ALA A 85 9.67 11.37 0.78
N PHE A 86 9.88 10.23 1.43
CA PHE A 86 8.88 9.59 2.28
C PHE A 86 8.45 10.48 3.45
N ALA A 87 9.41 11.05 4.18
CA ALA A 87 9.13 11.94 5.32
C ALA A 87 8.43 13.24 4.89
N THR A 88 8.86 13.85 3.79
CA THR A 88 8.19 15.03 3.21
C THR A 88 6.74 14.71 2.89
N LYS A 89 6.49 13.58 2.21
CA LYS A 89 5.12 13.20 1.85
C LYS A 89 4.25 12.84 3.05
N ALA A 90 4.84 12.23 4.08
CA ALA A 90 4.16 11.99 5.35
C ALA A 90 3.65 13.32 5.97
N ASN A 91 4.50 14.36 5.96
CA ASN A 91 4.15 15.67 6.47
C ASN A 91 3.08 16.39 5.62
N GLU A 92 3.16 16.32 4.29
CA GLU A 92 2.13 16.86 3.39
C GLU A 92 0.74 16.25 3.65
N LEU A 93 0.71 14.97 4.01
CA LEU A 93 -0.52 14.23 4.27
C LEU A 93 -0.83 14.09 5.77
N ARG A 94 -0.18 14.84 6.67
CA ARG A 94 -0.25 14.62 8.14
C ARG A 94 -1.67 14.59 8.73
N GLU A 95 -2.60 15.31 8.12
CA GLU A 95 -4.01 15.36 8.55
C GLU A 95 -4.83 14.17 8.04
N LYS A 96 -4.28 13.37 7.13
CA LYS A 96 -4.93 12.23 6.51
C LYS A 96 -4.49 10.90 7.14
N PRO A 97 -5.35 9.87 7.18
CA PRO A 97 -4.98 8.53 7.65
C PRO A 97 -3.68 8.00 7.04
N THR A 98 -3.47 8.19 5.74
CA THR A 98 -2.29 7.72 5.02
C THR A 98 -1.01 8.45 5.47
N GLY A 99 -1.06 9.76 5.67
CA GLY A 99 0.12 10.50 6.17
C GLY A 99 0.45 10.16 7.62
N ARG A 100 -0.56 10.00 8.48
CA ARG A 100 -0.35 9.49 9.85
C ARG A 100 0.24 8.07 9.86
N ALA A 101 -0.18 7.22 8.92
CA ALA A 101 0.40 5.90 8.76
C ALA A 101 1.88 5.97 8.34
N MET A 102 2.22 6.83 7.38
CA MET A 102 3.62 7.06 6.98
C MET A 102 4.44 7.62 8.15
N GLU A 103 3.90 8.59 8.90
CA GLU A 103 4.53 9.16 10.10
C GLU A 103 4.83 8.07 11.14
N ALA A 104 3.84 7.23 11.45
CA ALA A 104 4.01 6.11 12.37
C ALA A 104 5.10 5.14 11.87
N CYS A 105 5.12 4.83 10.58
CA CYS A 105 6.12 3.95 9.97
C CYS A 105 7.54 4.50 10.05
N LYS A 106 7.74 5.81 9.80
CA LYS A 106 9.08 6.40 9.94
C LYS A 106 9.55 6.57 11.39
N ASN A 107 8.64 6.52 12.36
CA ASN A 107 8.97 6.61 13.79
C ASN A 107 9.05 5.23 14.47
N ARG A 108 8.86 4.12 13.74
CA ARG A 108 9.08 2.76 14.28
C ARG A 108 10.56 2.53 14.58
N GLU A 109 10.85 1.84 15.67
CA GLU A 109 12.20 1.38 15.99
C GLU A 109 12.76 0.47 14.88
N ASN A 110 14.06 0.62 14.60
CA ASN A 110 14.81 -0.20 13.62
C ASN A 110 14.17 -0.24 12.22
N ASN A 111 13.68 0.91 11.75
CA ASN A 111 12.99 1.03 10.47
C ASN A 111 13.92 1.17 9.25
N ASP A 112 15.24 1.10 9.39
CA ASP A 112 16.18 1.18 8.26
C ASP A 112 15.83 0.19 7.15
N ARG A 113 15.40 -1.02 7.54
CA ARG A 113 14.97 -2.07 6.60
C ARG A 113 13.72 -1.68 5.81
N MET A 114 12.85 -0.83 6.36
CA MET A 114 11.69 -0.29 5.65
C MET A 114 12.12 0.47 4.39
N TYR A 115 13.24 1.18 4.47
CA TYR A 115 13.77 1.96 3.36
C TYR A 115 14.56 1.12 2.35
N GLN A 116 15.09 -0.03 2.78
CA GLN A 116 15.80 -0.97 1.90
C GLN A 116 14.86 -1.78 1.00
N GLU A 117 13.58 -1.93 1.38
CA GLU A 117 12.61 -2.75 0.67
C GLU A 117 11.25 -2.05 0.61
N ALA A 118 10.85 -1.55 -0.56
CA ALA A 118 9.57 -0.84 -0.76
C ALA A 118 8.34 -1.66 -0.33
N ALA A 119 8.42 -2.99 -0.40
CA ALA A 119 7.38 -3.89 0.09
C ALA A 119 7.14 -3.74 1.61
N ARG A 120 8.19 -3.48 2.40
CA ARG A 120 8.10 -3.24 3.85
C ARG A 120 7.46 -1.90 4.17
N ALA A 121 7.83 -0.85 3.45
CA ALA A 121 7.19 0.47 3.60
C ALA A 121 5.69 0.39 3.29
N THR A 122 5.34 -0.23 2.16
CA THR A 122 3.95 -0.46 1.75
C THR A 122 3.19 -1.30 2.76
N GLN A 123 3.79 -2.39 3.25
CA GLN A 123 3.22 -3.23 4.31
C GLN A 123 2.95 -2.42 5.57
N CYS A 124 3.90 -1.58 5.98
CA CYS A 124 3.74 -0.75 7.18
C CYS A 124 2.57 0.23 7.02
N ILE A 125 2.52 0.99 5.92
CA ILE A 125 1.43 1.95 5.66
C ILE A 125 0.08 1.23 5.69
N PHE A 126 -0.02 0.08 5.01
CA PHE A 126 -1.25 -0.71 4.97
C PHE A 126 -1.71 -1.11 6.38
N GLU A 127 -0.83 -1.64 7.23
CA GLU A 127 -1.20 -2.06 8.58
C GLU A 127 -1.55 -0.87 9.49
N GLU A 128 -0.86 0.26 9.37
CA GLU A 128 -1.20 1.47 10.13
C GLU A 128 -2.56 2.06 9.71
N VAL A 129 -2.86 2.11 8.41
CA VAL A 129 -4.20 2.50 7.94
C VAL A 129 -5.25 1.50 8.43
N ARG A 130 -4.96 0.20 8.35
CA ARG A 130 -5.85 -0.88 8.82
C ARG A 130 -6.23 -0.73 10.28
N LYS A 131 -5.32 -0.32 11.17
CA LYS A 131 -5.64 -0.07 12.60
C LYS A 131 -6.73 0.98 12.79
N THR A 132 -6.91 1.89 11.82
CA THR A 132 -7.96 2.92 11.87
C THR A 132 -9.32 2.43 11.40
N CYS A 133 -9.41 1.19 10.90
CA CYS A 133 -10.63 0.53 10.44
C CYS A 133 -11.11 -0.48 11.48
N ARG A 134 -12.23 -0.16 12.15
CA ARG A 134 -12.86 -1.01 13.16
C ARG A 134 -13.71 -2.09 12.53
#